data_AF-A0A2E3R271-F1
#
_entry.id   AF-A0A2E3R271-F1
#
_cell.length_a   1.000
_cell.length_b   1.000
_cell.length_c   1.000
_cell.angle_alpha   90.00
_cell.angle_beta   90.00
_cell.angle_gamma   90.00
#
_symmetry.space_group_name_H-M   'P 1'
#
loop_
_entity.id
_entity.type
_entity.pdbx_description
1 polymer ?
#
loop_
_entity_poly.entity_id
_entity_poly.type
_entity_poly.pdbx_seq_one_letter_code
_entity_poly.pdbx_strand_id
1 'polypeptide(L)'
;MSQFGVHATFVPGSTERAAAPDAVLACVIGTAPVHLLADGVPVPVNTPVVVRSEADYRKAFGNAGDDAGDYTLSVAADVLFNRYGAGAAVFVNVFDPEVHVDGGGDPDVTEVAAADIIGADDGAGTLTGIEVAEAVFTETGLVPTVFVAPGFSDDAGVAVSLRRKAARHTESFYGFTVLDVDAANTAAAIATKATAGTGGVALDDPFAVQAWPDVVAQIPTAAGQVERVEPSSLHVVGALYDAATRNGGIPASPSNKTMQGLRPAVSITRADVTALRRAGLVTLTRFGPGGYRLAGNHTSAYLDGAPTAETVEDGLIGGDIAARLSANYIANSAVLATLRLVDDPTRKAQIDRVLDSLRLLGNRVTASGATLGFAAQYRAEDNTPEDLADGVVTIRLSILPPPAMETVNIPISIDLGYFAALSA
;
A
#
# COMPACT_ATOMS: atom_id res chain seq x y z
N MET A 1 -13.68 48.97 -24.93
CA MET A 1 -13.18 49.63 -23.70
C MET A 1 -12.49 48.57 -22.86
N SER A 2 -11.16 48.57 -22.84
CA SER A 2 -10.36 47.67 -21.99
C SER A 2 -10.46 48.13 -20.53
N GLN A 3 -10.94 47.27 -19.64
CA GLN A 3 -10.82 47.51 -18.20
C GLN A 3 -9.55 46.84 -17.68
N PHE A 4 -8.71 47.63 -16.98
CA PHE A 4 -7.59 47.15 -16.19
C PHE A 4 -8.08 46.88 -14.77
N GLY A 5 -7.88 45.66 -14.26
CA GLY A 5 -8.23 45.28 -12.89
C GLY A 5 -8.23 43.76 -12.67
N VAL A 6 -8.04 43.32 -11.42
CA VAL A 6 -8.21 41.91 -11.00
C VAL A 6 -9.70 41.67 -10.75
N HIS A 7 -10.28 40.69 -11.43
CA HIS A 7 -11.69 40.31 -11.29
C HIS A 7 -11.78 38.89 -10.72
N ALA A 8 -12.55 38.71 -9.65
CA ALA A 8 -12.88 37.39 -9.12
C ALA A 8 -14.14 36.86 -9.81
N THR A 9 -14.04 35.68 -10.41
CA THR A 9 -15.18 34.97 -11.01
C THR A 9 -15.44 33.71 -10.20
N PHE A 10 -16.69 33.51 -9.77
CA PHE A 10 -17.09 32.26 -9.14
C PHE A 10 -17.25 31.20 -10.24
N VAL A 11 -16.33 30.23 -10.26
CA VAL A 11 -16.41 29.02 -11.07
C VAL A 11 -17.09 27.96 -10.20
N PRO A 12 -18.07 27.19 -10.73
CA PRO A 12 -18.59 26.00 -10.02
C PRO A 12 -17.41 25.11 -9.65
N GLY A 13 -17.35 24.69 -8.38
CA GLY A 13 -16.29 23.80 -7.90
C GLY A 13 -16.23 22.56 -8.77
N SER A 14 -15.07 22.34 -9.40
CA SER A 14 -14.76 21.07 -10.01
C SER A 14 -14.85 19.99 -8.92
N THR A 15 -15.66 18.95 -9.15
CA THR A 15 -15.61 17.70 -8.39
C THR A 15 -14.42 16.84 -8.81
N GLU A 16 -13.41 17.44 -9.45
CA GLU A 16 -12.12 16.80 -9.60
C GLU A 16 -11.49 16.76 -8.22
N ARG A 17 -11.69 15.61 -7.58
CA ARG A 17 -10.91 15.20 -6.42
C ARG A 17 -9.44 15.37 -6.83
N ALA A 18 -8.67 16.11 -6.03
CA ALA A 18 -7.24 16.29 -6.28
C ALA A 18 -6.62 14.92 -6.61
N ALA A 19 -5.87 14.85 -7.71
CA ALA A 19 -5.07 13.67 -8.02
C ALA A 19 -4.34 13.24 -6.76
N ALA A 20 -4.38 11.93 -6.46
CA ALA A 20 -3.67 11.38 -5.33
C ALA A 20 -2.20 11.83 -5.34
N PRO A 21 -1.59 12.02 -4.16
CA PRO A 21 -0.13 12.07 -4.10
C PRO A 21 0.48 10.80 -4.70
N ASP A 22 1.70 10.89 -5.24
CA ASP A 22 2.56 9.75 -5.59
C ASP A 22 2.94 8.85 -4.38
N ALA A 23 2.29 9.04 -3.22
CA ALA A 23 2.62 8.39 -1.95
C ALA A 23 1.98 7.02 -1.76
N VAL A 24 0.77 6.79 -2.28
CA VAL A 24 0.08 5.49 -2.24
C VAL A 24 -0.39 5.14 -3.65
N LEU A 25 0.48 4.54 -4.44
CA LEU A 25 0.16 3.96 -5.74
C LEU A 25 0.13 2.44 -5.61
N ALA A 26 -1.07 1.88 -5.69
CA ALA A 26 -1.25 0.43 -5.63
C ALA A 26 -0.81 -0.22 -6.96
N CYS A 27 -0.04 -1.30 -6.86
CA CYS A 27 0.21 -2.27 -7.92
C CYS A 27 -0.54 -3.55 -7.56
N VAL A 28 -1.58 -3.88 -8.33
CA VAL A 28 -2.47 -5.00 -8.09
C VAL A 28 -2.15 -6.09 -9.12
N ILE A 29 -1.75 -7.26 -8.64
CA ILE A 29 -1.44 -8.43 -9.47
C ILE A 29 -2.58 -9.43 -9.31
N GLY A 30 -3.13 -9.94 -10.41
CA GLY A 30 -4.29 -10.82 -10.35
C GLY A 30 -4.90 -11.14 -11.71
N THR A 31 -6.19 -11.50 -11.71
CA THR A 31 -6.90 -11.95 -12.90
C THR A 31 -7.92 -10.93 -13.38
N ALA A 32 -7.98 -10.76 -14.70
CA ALA A 32 -8.92 -9.89 -15.40
C ALA A 32 -9.64 -10.62 -16.55
N PRO A 33 -10.86 -10.21 -16.93
CA PRO A 33 -11.65 -10.84 -17.98
C PRO A 33 -11.19 -10.41 -19.38
N VAL A 34 -9.91 -10.57 -19.68
CA VAL A 34 -9.29 -10.02 -20.90
C VAL A 34 -9.77 -10.70 -22.18
N HIS A 35 -10.30 -11.92 -22.09
CA HIS A 35 -10.96 -12.61 -23.21
C HIS A 35 -12.31 -11.97 -23.61
N LEU A 36 -12.86 -11.07 -22.78
CA LEU A 36 -14.07 -10.29 -23.09
C LEU A 36 -13.74 -8.94 -23.76
N LEU A 37 -12.47 -8.66 -24.06
CA LEU A 37 -12.08 -7.49 -24.84
C LEU A 37 -12.60 -7.59 -26.28
N ALA A 38 -12.85 -6.44 -26.90
CA ALA A 38 -13.29 -6.39 -28.29
C ALA A 38 -12.19 -6.91 -29.23
N ASP A 39 -12.59 -7.54 -30.34
CA ASP A 39 -11.67 -8.06 -31.35
C ASP A 39 -10.65 -7.01 -31.80
N GLY A 40 -9.37 -7.39 -31.79
CA GLY A 40 -8.25 -6.54 -32.21
C GLY A 40 -7.71 -5.60 -31.12
N VAL A 41 -8.26 -5.61 -29.91
CA VAL A 41 -7.65 -4.94 -28.75
C VAL A 41 -6.53 -5.84 -28.19
N PRO A 42 -5.30 -5.33 -28.00
CA PRO A 42 -4.22 -6.10 -27.40
C PRO A 42 -4.60 -6.56 -25.98
N VAL A 43 -4.39 -7.84 -25.71
CA VAL A 43 -4.63 -8.48 -24.40
C VAL A 43 -3.40 -8.21 -23.50
N PRO A 44 -3.52 -7.44 -22.42
CA PRO A 44 -2.39 -7.07 -21.57
C PRO A 44 -2.06 -8.19 -20.57
N VAL A 45 -1.48 -9.30 -21.04
CA VAL A 45 -0.98 -10.39 -20.17
C VAL A 45 0.43 -10.02 -19.69
N ASN A 46 0.65 -10.03 -18.36
CA ASN A 46 1.91 -9.65 -17.70
C ASN A 46 2.44 -8.25 -18.09
N THR A 47 1.54 -7.36 -18.51
CA THR A 47 1.87 -5.98 -18.87
C THR A 47 1.32 -5.03 -17.80
N PRO A 48 2.14 -4.11 -17.23
CA PRO A 48 1.66 -3.16 -16.25
C PRO A 48 0.83 -2.06 -16.92
N VAL A 49 -0.43 -1.91 -16.52
CA VAL A 49 -1.34 -0.88 -17.05
C VAL A 49 -1.72 0.10 -15.97
N VAL A 50 -1.43 1.39 -16.18
CA VAL A 50 -1.89 2.48 -15.30
C VAL A 50 -3.35 2.80 -15.61
N VAL A 51 -4.21 2.60 -14.62
CA VAL A 51 -5.65 2.85 -14.68
C VAL A 51 -6.00 3.99 -13.74
N ARG A 52 -6.90 4.89 -14.17
CA ARG A 52 -7.33 6.07 -13.39
C ARG A 52 -8.81 6.07 -13.00
N SER A 53 -9.57 5.12 -13.53
CA SER A 53 -10.99 4.97 -13.23
C SER A 53 -11.44 3.54 -13.54
N GLU A 54 -12.56 3.11 -12.97
CA GLU A 54 -13.17 1.82 -13.31
C GLU A 54 -13.55 1.74 -14.81
N ALA A 55 -13.93 2.87 -15.41
CA ALA A 55 -14.22 2.92 -16.85
C ALA A 55 -12.96 2.66 -17.70
N ASP A 56 -11.80 3.16 -17.27
CA ASP A 56 -10.53 2.88 -17.94
C ASP A 56 -10.08 1.44 -17.71
N TYR A 57 -10.32 0.89 -16.51
CA TYR A 57 -10.10 -0.53 -16.22
C TYR A 57 -10.86 -1.40 -17.23
N ARG A 58 -12.18 -1.20 -17.35
CA ARG A 58 -13.03 -2.01 -18.23
C ARG A 58 -12.63 -1.94 -19.71
N LYS A 59 -12.08 -0.81 -20.15
CA LYS A 59 -11.54 -0.66 -21.53
C LYS A 59 -10.24 -1.44 -21.73
N ALA A 60 -9.38 -1.48 -20.71
CA ALA A 60 -8.07 -2.12 -20.80
C ALA A 60 -8.13 -3.64 -20.54
N PHE A 61 -9.04 -4.08 -19.68
CA PHE A 61 -9.06 -5.45 -19.13
C PHE A 61 -10.34 -6.23 -19.38
N GLY A 62 -11.34 -5.63 -20.02
CA GLY A 62 -12.64 -6.24 -20.29
C GLY A 62 -13.68 -5.96 -19.20
N ASN A 63 -14.94 -6.31 -19.49
CA ASN A 63 -16.06 -6.09 -18.57
C ASN A 63 -16.85 -7.39 -18.39
N ALA A 64 -16.69 -8.02 -17.22
CA ALA A 64 -17.37 -9.26 -16.86
C ALA A 64 -18.83 -9.09 -16.38
N GLY A 65 -19.33 -7.85 -16.28
CA GLY A 65 -20.72 -7.63 -15.86
C GLY A 65 -21.02 -8.21 -14.47
N ASP A 66 -21.99 -9.12 -14.40
CA ASP A 66 -22.38 -9.77 -13.14
C ASP A 66 -21.31 -10.75 -12.62
N ASP A 67 -20.44 -11.26 -13.50
CA ASP A 67 -19.34 -12.18 -13.18
C ASP A 67 -18.05 -11.44 -12.76
N ALA A 68 -18.12 -10.13 -12.53
CA ALA A 68 -16.98 -9.32 -12.07
C ALA A 68 -16.38 -9.79 -10.73
N GLY A 69 -17.12 -10.60 -9.95
CA GLY A 69 -16.62 -11.23 -8.73
C GLY A 69 -15.57 -12.32 -8.96
N ASP A 70 -15.53 -12.93 -10.14
CA ASP A 70 -14.62 -14.04 -10.46
C ASP A 70 -13.21 -13.56 -10.83
N TYR A 71 -13.06 -12.26 -11.09
CA TYR A 71 -11.82 -11.62 -11.51
C TYR A 71 -11.30 -10.70 -10.42
N THR A 72 -10.15 -11.04 -9.84
CA THR A 72 -9.63 -10.32 -8.66
C THR A 72 -9.30 -8.86 -8.98
N LEU A 73 -8.87 -8.56 -10.21
CA LEU A 73 -8.60 -7.18 -10.63
C LEU A 73 -9.88 -6.37 -10.84
N SER A 74 -10.99 -7.01 -11.20
CA SER A 74 -12.29 -6.33 -11.34
C SER A 74 -12.83 -5.92 -9.99
N VAL A 75 -12.70 -6.79 -8.98
CA VAL A 75 -13.02 -6.46 -7.58
C VAL A 75 -12.12 -5.34 -7.09
N ALA A 76 -10.80 -5.41 -7.36
CA ALA A 76 -9.85 -4.38 -6.97
C ALA A 76 -10.16 -3.01 -7.59
N ALA A 77 -10.54 -2.97 -8.87
CA ALA A 77 -10.93 -1.73 -9.56
C ALA A 77 -12.15 -1.07 -8.90
N ASP A 78 -13.21 -1.84 -8.61
CA ASP A 78 -14.38 -1.32 -7.88
C ASP A 78 -13.99 -0.79 -6.49
N VAL A 79 -13.26 -1.60 -5.71
CA VAL A 79 -12.86 -1.22 -4.35
C VAL A 79 -12.02 0.06 -4.37
N LEU A 80 -10.93 0.08 -5.15
CA LEU A 80 -10.01 1.22 -5.17
C LEU A 80 -10.69 2.47 -5.74
N PHE A 81 -11.33 2.40 -6.92
CA PHE A 81 -11.83 3.58 -7.60
C PHE A 81 -13.20 4.06 -7.10
N ASN A 82 -14.15 3.17 -6.83
CA ASN A 82 -15.51 3.58 -6.47
C ASN A 82 -15.70 3.75 -4.96
N ARG A 83 -15.05 2.89 -4.15
CA ARG A 83 -15.28 2.89 -2.69
C ARG A 83 -14.28 3.75 -1.93
N TYR A 84 -13.01 3.76 -2.34
CA TYR A 84 -11.96 4.59 -1.72
C TYR A 84 -11.57 5.81 -2.56
N GLY A 85 -11.97 5.87 -3.84
CA GLY A 85 -11.73 6.99 -4.74
C GLY A 85 -10.26 7.18 -5.12
N ALA A 86 -9.54 6.07 -5.31
CA ALA A 86 -8.17 6.06 -5.81
C ALA A 86 -8.06 6.91 -7.09
N GLY A 87 -7.01 7.73 -7.21
CA GLY A 87 -6.79 8.56 -8.40
C GLY A 87 -6.08 7.80 -9.53
N ALA A 88 -5.31 6.77 -9.17
CA ALA A 88 -4.65 5.85 -10.08
C ALA A 88 -4.28 4.55 -9.35
N ALA A 89 -4.18 3.47 -10.11
CA ALA A 89 -3.54 2.21 -9.68
C ALA A 89 -2.93 1.52 -10.91
N VAL A 90 -1.89 0.72 -10.68
CA VAL A 90 -1.27 -0.15 -11.69
C VAL A 90 -1.90 -1.52 -11.56
N PHE A 91 -2.33 -2.09 -12.68
CA PHE A 91 -2.91 -3.42 -12.76
C PHE A 91 -2.02 -4.30 -13.63
N VAL A 92 -1.75 -5.52 -13.15
CA VAL A 92 -1.00 -6.56 -13.87
C VAL A 92 -1.88 -7.79 -13.93
N ASN A 93 -2.37 -8.10 -15.14
CA ASN A 93 -3.16 -9.30 -15.37
C ASN A 93 -2.25 -10.50 -15.66
N VAL A 94 -2.45 -11.61 -14.94
CA VAL A 94 -1.73 -12.87 -15.19
C VAL A 94 -2.56 -13.87 -16.01
N PHE A 95 -3.88 -13.67 -16.09
CA PHE A 95 -4.76 -14.56 -16.85
C PHE A 95 -4.54 -14.40 -18.35
N ASP A 96 -3.93 -15.42 -18.93
CA ASP A 96 -3.75 -15.61 -20.37
C ASP A 96 -4.81 -16.59 -20.93
N PRO A 97 -5.75 -16.13 -21.78
CA PRO A 97 -6.82 -16.99 -22.31
C PRO A 97 -6.34 -18.05 -23.31
N GLU A 98 -5.10 -17.99 -23.80
CA GLU A 98 -4.52 -19.04 -24.64
C GLU A 98 -3.90 -20.17 -23.82
N VAL A 99 -3.53 -19.88 -22.57
CA VAL A 99 -2.83 -20.82 -21.67
C VAL A 99 -3.76 -21.39 -20.60
N HIS A 100 -4.58 -20.54 -19.99
CA HIS A 100 -5.49 -20.90 -18.92
C HIS A 100 -6.84 -21.30 -19.52
N VAL A 101 -6.92 -22.56 -19.95
CA VAL A 101 -8.10 -23.14 -20.60
C VAL A 101 -8.59 -24.36 -19.84
N ASP A 102 -9.90 -24.56 -19.84
CA ASP A 102 -10.53 -25.73 -19.24
C ASP A 102 -10.25 -27.02 -20.03
N GLY A 103 -10.82 -28.14 -19.57
CA GLY A 103 -10.69 -29.43 -20.26
C GLY A 103 -11.29 -29.47 -21.67
N GLY A 104 -12.09 -28.46 -22.07
CA GLY A 104 -12.66 -28.27 -23.39
C GLY A 104 -11.82 -27.35 -24.31
N GLY A 105 -10.84 -26.63 -23.74
CA GLY A 105 -10.04 -25.65 -24.46
C GLY A 105 -10.63 -24.23 -24.46
N ASP A 106 -11.66 -23.99 -23.65
CA ASP A 106 -12.27 -22.66 -23.49
C ASP A 106 -11.54 -21.89 -22.35
N PRO A 107 -11.35 -20.56 -22.46
CA PRO A 107 -10.65 -19.78 -21.42
C PRO A 107 -11.32 -19.89 -20.04
N ASP A 108 -10.56 -20.26 -19.01
CA ASP A 108 -11.05 -20.44 -17.64
C ASP A 108 -10.08 -19.82 -16.62
N VAL A 109 -10.58 -18.80 -15.89
CA VAL A 109 -9.80 -18.06 -14.90
C VAL A 109 -9.41 -18.91 -13.68
N THR A 110 -10.13 -20.00 -13.41
CA THR A 110 -9.84 -20.89 -12.28
C THR A 110 -8.60 -21.74 -12.48
N GLU A 111 -8.09 -21.82 -13.72
CA GLU A 111 -6.83 -22.50 -14.05
C GLU A 111 -5.58 -21.65 -13.73
N VAL A 112 -5.75 -20.39 -13.32
CA VAL A 112 -4.62 -19.55 -12.85
C VAL A 112 -4.12 -20.08 -11.51
N ALA A 113 -2.84 -20.47 -11.46
CA ALA A 113 -2.20 -21.00 -10.28
C ALA A 113 -1.37 -19.94 -9.54
N ALA A 114 -0.98 -20.27 -8.30
CA ALA A 114 -0.04 -19.46 -7.52
C ALA A 114 1.29 -19.20 -8.26
N ALA A 115 1.72 -20.14 -9.11
CA ALA A 115 2.94 -20.00 -9.91
C ALA A 115 2.85 -18.85 -10.93
N ASP A 116 1.67 -18.62 -11.52
CA ASP A 116 1.45 -17.54 -12.49
C ASP A 116 1.45 -16.17 -11.81
N ILE A 117 0.95 -16.10 -10.57
CA ILE A 117 1.01 -14.89 -9.74
C ILE A 117 2.43 -14.61 -9.27
N ILE A 118 3.18 -15.64 -8.82
CA ILE A 118 4.59 -15.48 -8.47
C ILE A 118 5.39 -14.98 -9.67
N GLY A 119 5.18 -15.62 -10.82
CA GLY A 119 5.85 -15.29 -12.06
C GLY A 119 7.35 -15.62 -12.05
N ALA A 120 8.05 -15.12 -13.07
CA ALA A 120 9.47 -15.31 -13.26
C ALA A 120 10.08 -14.15 -14.05
N ASP A 121 11.40 -13.98 -13.86
CA ASP A 121 12.28 -13.27 -14.80
C ASP A 121 13.05 -14.34 -15.59
N ASP A 122 12.84 -14.37 -16.92
CA ASP A 122 13.53 -15.30 -17.81
C ASP A 122 14.99 -14.92 -18.10
N GLY A 123 15.45 -13.76 -17.60
CA GLY A 123 16.77 -13.19 -17.84
C GLY A 123 16.97 -12.66 -19.26
N ALA A 124 15.96 -12.81 -20.13
CA ALA A 124 15.90 -12.25 -21.48
C ALA A 124 15.05 -10.97 -21.55
N GLY A 125 14.48 -10.56 -20.41
CA GLY A 125 13.69 -9.34 -20.26
C GLY A 125 12.18 -9.57 -20.23
N THR A 126 11.72 -10.84 -20.22
CA THR A 126 10.31 -11.14 -20.00
C THR A 126 10.07 -11.30 -18.50
N LEU A 127 9.27 -10.40 -17.95
CA LEU A 127 8.83 -10.43 -16.56
C LEU A 127 7.37 -10.89 -16.52
N THR A 128 7.05 -11.79 -15.59
CA THR A 128 5.67 -12.25 -15.36
C THR A 128 5.27 -12.14 -13.89
N GLY A 129 3.97 -12.14 -13.61
CA GLY A 129 3.43 -12.10 -12.24
C GLY A 129 3.94 -10.90 -11.44
N ILE A 130 4.44 -11.17 -10.23
CA ILE A 130 4.98 -10.14 -9.32
C ILE A 130 6.26 -9.51 -9.86
N GLU A 131 7.03 -10.21 -10.69
CA GLU A 131 8.30 -9.70 -11.25
C GLU A 131 8.09 -8.50 -12.17
N VAL A 132 6.89 -8.35 -12.77
CA VAL A 132 6.48 -7.18 -13.57
C VAL A 132 6.63 -5.86 -12.80
N ALA A 133 6.61 -5.88 -11.46
CA ALA A 133 6.87 -4.72 -10.62
C ALA A 133 8.18 -3.98 -10.97
N GLU A 134 9.19 -4.68 -11.49
CA GLU A 134 10.46 -4.09 -11.92
C GLU A 134 10.32 -3.17 -13.14
N ALA A 135 9.41 -3.52 -14.06
CA ALA A 135 9.18 -2.76 -15.29
C ALA A 135 8.29 -1.52 -15.09
N VAL A 136 7.48 -1.48 -14.02
CA VAL A 136 6.46 -0.43 -13.82
C VAL A 136 7.06 0.98 -13.93
N PHE A 137 8.18 1.25 -13.25
CA PHE A 137 8.79 2.59 -13.30
C PHE A 137 9.34 2.91 -14.68
N THR A 138 9.99 1.95 -15.34
CA THR A 138 10.58 2.13 -16.67
C THR A 138 9.52 2.37 -17.74
N GLU A 139 8.39 1.67 -17.66
CA GLU A 139 7.32 1.77 -18.65
C GLU A 139 6.38 2.95 -18.41
N THR A 140 6.12 3.29 -17.14
CA THR A 140 5.07 4.24 -16.77
C THR A 140 5.59 5.55 -16.20
N GLY A 141 6.85 5.58 -15.72
CA GLY A 141 7.42 6.69 -14.97
C GLY A 141 6.89 6.83 -13.54
N LEU A 142 6.02 5.93 -13.08
CA LEU A 142 5.42 5.95 -11.75
C LEU A 142 6.08 4.91 -10.84
N VAL A 143 6.22 5.23 -9.56
CA VAL A 143 6.77 4.31 -8.55
C VAL A 143 5.61 3.65 -7.81
N PRO A 144 5.36 2.34 -7.99
CA PRO A 144 4.38 1.63 -7.18
C PRO A 144 4.86 1.57 -5.73
N THR A 145 4.04 2.01 -4.78
CA THR A 145 4.44 2.06 -3.36
C THR A 145 3.72 1.04 -2.50
N VAL A 146 2.62 0.46 -2.98
CA VAL A 146 1.87 -0.60 -2.30
C VAL A 146 1.58 -1.75 -3.26
N PHE A 147 1.88 -2.98 -2.87
CA PHE A 147 1.64 -4.20 -3.65
C PHE A 147 0.55 -5.05 -2.99
N VAL A 148 -0.26 -5.71 -3.82
CA VAL A 148 -1.28 -6.65 -3.36
C VAL A 148 -1.59 -7.68 -4.45
N ALA A 149 -1.80 -8.94 -4.06
CA ALA A 149 -2.35 -9.99 -4.91
C ALA A 149 -3.63 -10.56 -4.25
N PRO A 150 -4.78 -9.88 -4.43
CA PRO A 150 -6.00 -10.17 -3.69
C PRO A 150 -6.47 -11.61 -3.94
N GLY A 151 -6.74 -12.37 -2.87
CA GLY A 151 -7.20 -13.76 -2.96
C GLY A 151 -6.13 -14.79 -3.36
N PHE A 152 -4.90 -14.34 -3.64
CA PHE A 152 -3.75 -15.22 -3.90
C PHE A 152 -2.70 -15.16 -2.79
N SER A 153 -2.69 -14.07 -2.01
CA SER A 153 -1.68 -13.84 -0.98
C SER A 153 -1.81 -14.72 0.28
N ASP A 154 -2.85 -15.56 0.35
CA ASP A 154 -2.95 -16.66 1.33
C ASP A 154 -1.98 -17.80 1.01
N ASP A 155 -1.56 -17.95 -0.26
CA ASP A 155 -0.50 -18.87 -0.63
C ASP A 155 0.85 -18.39 -0.10
N ALA A 156 1.58 -19.29 0.56
CA ALA A 156 2.86 -18.96 1.17
C ALA A 156 3.93 -18.55 0.16
N GLY A 157 3.90 -19.10 -1.06
CA GLY A 157 4.80 -18.72 -2.15
C GLY A 157 4.54 -17.31 -2.64
N VAL A 158 3.27 -16.99 -2.92
CA VAL A 158 2.82 -15.65 -3.32
C VAL A 158 3.19 -14.61 -2.24
N ALA A 159 2.89 -14.90 -0.97
CA ALA A 159 3.18 -14.00 0.14
C ALA A 159 4.70 -13.72 0.28
N VAL A 160 5.53 -14.76 0.11
CA VAL A 160 7.00 -14.61 0.16
C VAL A 160 7.54 -13.83 -1.04
N SER A 161 6.98 -14.03 -2.23
CA SER A 161 7.40 -13.28 -3.43
C SER A 161 6.98 -11.80 -3.33
N LEU A 162 5.74 -11.53 -2.91
CA LEU A 162 5.22 -10.16 -2.74
C LEU A 162 6.04 -9.35 -1.75
N ARG A 163 6.36 -9.90 -0.57
CA ARG A 163 7.13 -9.15 0.44
C ARG A 163 8.56 -8.88 0.00
N ARG A 164 9.21 -9.85 -0.69
CA ARG A 164 10.56 -9.68 -1.22
C ARG A 164 10.57 -8.55 -2.25
N LYS A 165 9.57 -8.53 -3.13
CA LYS A 165 9.41 -7.46 -4.11
C LYS A 165 9.06 -6.14 -3.42
N ALA A 166 8.17 -6.11 -2.43
CA ALA A 166 7.86 -4.89 -1.68
C ALA A 166 9.07 -4.32 -0.93
N ALA A 167 9.92 -5.16 -0.34
CA ALA A 167 11.13 -4.71 0.34
C ALA A 167 12.09 -3.98 -0.61
N ARG A 168 12.15 -4.38 -1.89
CA ARG A 168 12.91 -3.70 -2.92
C ARG A 168 12.44 -4.14 -4.31
N HIS A 169 11.51 -3.40 -4.91
CA HIS A 169 10.85 -3.86 -6.15
C HIS A 169 11.64 -3.49 -7.40
N THR A 170 12.48 -2.47 -7.29
CA THR A 170 13.53 -2.12 -8.22
C THR A 170 14.79 -1.95 -7.38
N GLU A 171 15.98 -2.02 -7.97
CA GLU A 171 17.23 -1.68 -7.27
C GLU A 171 17.25 -0.25 -6.67
N SER A 172 16.21 0.56 -6.87
CA SER A 172 16.13 1.94 -6.42
C SER A 172 14.99 2.24 -5.46
N PHE A 173 13.93 1.42 -5.41
CA PHE A 173 12.66 1.82 -4.79
C PHE A 173 12.13 0.80 -3.78
N TYR A 174 11.52 1.33 -2.73
CA TYR A 174 10.86 0.59 -1.66
C TYR A 174 9.34 0.64 -1.85
N GLY A 175 8.68 -0.47 -1.54
CA GLY A 175 7.23 -0.55 -1.45
C GLY A 175 6.78 -1.14 -0.12
N PHE A 176 5.52 -1.54 -0.08
CA PHE A 176 4.90 -2.19 1.06
C PHE A 176 3.85 -3.17 0.56
N THR A 177 3.68 -4.34 1.16
CA THR A 177 2.67 -5.31 0.74
C THR A 177 1.61 -5.50 1.80
N VAL A 178 0.37 -5.69 1.35
CA VAL A 178 -0.73 -6.13 2.19
C VAL A 178 -1.09 -7.54 1.79
N LEU A 179 -1.11 -8.44 2.77
CA LEU A 179 -1.33 -9.86 2.59
C LEU A 179 -2.63 -10.26 3.28
N ASP A 180 -3.36 -11.17 2.65
CA ASP A 180 -4.50 -11.85 3.24
C ASP A 180 -4.02 -12.98 4.15
N VAL A 181 -4.92 -13.44 5.03
CA VAL A 181 -4.69 -14.62 5.86
C VAL A 181 -5.92 -15.51 5.78
N ASP A 182 -5.77 -16.72 5.25
CA ASP A 182 -6.84 -17.71 5.35
C ASP A 182 -6.82 -18.36 6.74
N ALA A 183 -7.85 -18.06 7.54
CA ALA A 183 -8.02 -18.63 8.86
C ALA A 183 -9.49 -18.67 9.28
N ALA A 184 -9.90 -19.82 9.81
CA ALA A 184 -11.28 -20.06 10.26
C ALA A 184 -11.68 -19.29 11.53
N ASN A 185 -10.73 -18.84 12.34
CA ASN A 185 -10.98 -18.12 13.59
C ASN A 185 -9.75 -17.32 14.05
N THR A 186 -9.94 -16.48 15.06
CA THR A 186 -8.91 -15.60 15.63
C THR A 186 -7.66 -16.34 16.09
N ALA A 187 -7.79 -17.49 16.74
CA ALA A 187 -6.63 -18.25 17.23
C ALA A 187 -5.81 -18.81 16.06
N ALA A 188 -6.48 -19.30 15.01
CA ALA A 188 -5.84 -19.75 13.78
C ALA A 188 -5.11 -18.61 13.07
N ALA A 189 -5.74 -17.43 12.93
CA ALA A 189 -5.11 -16.26 12.31
C ALA A 189 -3.81 -15.85 13.03
N ILE A 190 -3.85 -15.81 14.37
CA ILE A 190 -2.67 -15.50 15.20
C ILE A 190 -1.58 -16.58 15.03
N ALA A 191 -1.97 -17.86 14.95
CA ALA A 191 -1.04 -18.96 14.74
C ALA A 191 -0.40 -18.94 13.35
N THR A 192 -1.16 -18.60 12.31
CA THR A 192 -0.65 -18.43 10.93
C THR A 192 0.40 -17.34 10.88
N LYS A 193 0.16 -16.19 11.54
CA LYS A 193 1.16 -15.12 11.68
C LYS A 193 2.45 -15.59 12.38
N ALA A 194 2.34 -16.52 13.33
CA ALA A 194 3.45 -16.94 14.19
C ALA A 194 4.31 -18.10 13.66
N THR A 195 3.82 -18.91 12.73
CA THR A 195 4.48 -20.15 12.26
C THR A 195 5.45 -19.93 11.09
N ALA A 196 6.72 -19.66 11.39
CA ALA A 196 7.78 -19.52 10.39
C ALA A 196 8.40 -20.86 10.01
N GLY A 197 8.54 -21.10 8.71
CA GLY A 197 9.40 -22.16 8.15
C GLY A 197 8.66 -23.15 7.25
N THR A 198 8.96 -23.07 5.95
CA THR A 198 8.61 -24.07 4.91
C THR A 198 7.12 -24.42 4.79
N GLY A 199 6.26 -23.40 4.56
CA GLY A 199 4.89 -23.61 4.09
C GLY A 199 3.78 -22.76 4.75
N GLY A 200 4.10 -21.83 5.65
CA GLY A 200 3.14 -20.93 6.30
C GLY A 200 3.56 -19.46 6.26
N VAL A 201 2.57 -18.55 6.26
CA VAL A 201 2.70 -17.09 6.14
C VAL A 201 3.16 -16.43 7.46
N ALA A 202 4.18 -16.96 8.14
CA ALA A 202 4.85 -16.17 9.17
C ALA A 202 5.98 -15.36 8.56
N LEU A 203 5.70 -14.07 8.46
CA LEU A 203 6.54 -13.09 7.83
C LEU A 203 6.87 -12.06 8.90
N ASP A 204 7.93 -12.29 9.67
CA ASP A 204 8.57 -11.21 10.42
C ASP A 204 9.20 -10.26 9.38
N ASP A 205 8.38 -9.34 8.88
CA ASP A 205 8.72 -8.50 7.75
C ASP A 205 8.20 -7.07 7.95
N PRO A 206 9.09 -6.07 7.98
CA PRO A 206 8.69 -4.69 8.16
C PRO A 206 8.08 -4.08 6.89
N PHE A 207 8.18 -4.75 5.74
CA PHE A 207 7.60 -4.30 4.47
C PHE A 207 6.28 -5.00 4.14
N ALA A 208 5.72 -5.77 5.08
CA ALA A 208 4.44 -6.45 4.93
C ALA A 208 3.50 -6.16 6.10
N VAL A 209 2.21 -6.30 5.82
CA VAL A 209 1.17 -6.45 6.85
C VAL A 209 0.24 -7.57 6.45
N GLN A 210 -0.29 -8.26 7.45
CA GLN A 210 -1.30 -9.30 7.29
C GLN A 210 -2.67 -8.78 7.75
N ALA A 211 -3.69 -8.98 6.93
CA ALA A 211 -5.05 -8.52 7.14
C ALA A 211 -5.99 -9.71 7.34
N TRP A 212 -6.80 -9.66 8.41
CA TRP A 212 -7.79 -10.69 8.73
C TRP A 212 -8.93 -10.13 9.59
N PRO A 213 -10.18 -10.57 9.42
CA PRO A 213 -10.67 -11.50 8.39
C PRO A 213 -11.02 -10.78 7.10
N ASP A 214 -11.26 -11.57 6.06
CA ASP A 214 -12.01 -11.14 4.88
C ASP A 214 -13.33 -10.49 5.24
N VAL A 215 -13.84 -9.69 4.31
CA VAL A 215 -15.04 -8.90 4.50
C VAL A 215 -16.15 -9.35 3.57
N VAL A 216 -17.38 -9.13 3.99
CA VAL A 216 -18.56 -9.33 3.16
C VAL A 216 -19.08 -7.96 2.75
N ALA A 217 -19.17 -7.77 1.44
CA ALA A 217 -19.75 -6.60 0.79
C ALA A 217 -21.15 -6.92 0.24
N GLN A 218 -22.01 -5.90 0.22
CA GLN A 218 -23.32 -5.95 -0.42
C GLN A 218 -23.22 -5.28 -1.79
N ILE A 219 -23.27 -6.08 -2.85
CA ILE A 219 -23.08 -5.62 -4.23
C ILE A 219 -24.45 -5.41 -4.88
N PRO A 220 -24.76 -4.18 -5.36
CA PRO A 220 -25.95 -3.95 -6.17
C PRO A 220 -25.81 -4.66 -7.52
N THR A 221 -26.79 -5.48 -7.88
CA THR A 221 -26.94 -6.13 -9.17
C THR A 221 -28.29 -5.79 -9.78
N ALA A 222 -28.52 -6.13 -11.05
CA ALA A 222 -29.83 -5.96 -11.69
C ALA A 222 -30.94 -6.75 -10.96
N ALA A 223 -30.58 -7.84 -10.27
CA ALA A 223 -31.51 -8.71 -9.55
C ALA A 223 -31.70 -8.34 -8.06
N GLY A 224 -30.98 -7.34 -7.53
CA GLY A 224 -31.07 -6.92 -6.12
C GLY A 224 -29.71 -6.65 -5.49
N GLN A 225 -29.50 -7.11 -4.26
CA GLN A 225 -28.19 -7.10 -3.61
C GLN A 225 -27.69 -8.54 -3.41
N VAL A 226 -26.43 -8.77 -3.75
CA VAL A 226 -25.76 -10.05 -3.48
C VAL A 226 -24.62 -9.85 -2.49
N GLU A 227 -24.47 -10.80 -1.58
CA GLU A 227 -23.30 -10.84 -0.70
C GLU A 227 -22.11 -11.39 -1.46
N ARG A 228 -20.99 -10.68 -1.41
CA ARG A 228 -19.71 -11.14 -1.94
C ARG A 228 -18.65 -11.08 -0.85
N VAL A 229 -17.87 -12.14 -0.71
CA VAL A 229 -16.66 -12.13 0.12
C VAL A 229 -15.56 -11.43 -0.67
N GLU A 230 -14.91 -10.47 -0.05
CA GLU A 230 -13.82 -9.70 -0.65
C GLU A 230 -12.59 -9.78 0.27
N PRO A 231 -11.39 -9.96 -0.32
CA PRO A 231 -10.15 -9.99 0.44
C PRO A 231 -9.95 -8.70 1.24
N SER A 232 -9.65 -8.83 2.52
CA SER A 232 -9.47 -7.66 3.39
C SER A 232 -8.27 -6.81 2.99
N SER A 233 -7.27 -7.39 2.31
CA SER A 233 -6.09 -6.69 1.81
C SER A 233 -6.45 -5.49 0.93
N LEU A 234 -7.40 -5.63 0.00
CA LEU A 234 -7.86 -4.56 -0.89
C LEU A 234 -8.39 -3.36 -0.12
N HIS A 235 -9.13 -3.61 0.94
CA HIS A 235 -9.71 -2.58 1.77
C HIS A 235 -8.69 -1.87 2.66
N VAL A 236 -7.64 -2.58 3.08
CA VAL A 236 -6.48 -1.97 3.75
C VAL A 236 -5.73 -1.06 2.78
N VAL A 237 -5.48 -1.50 1.54
CA VAL A 237 -4.86 -0.65 0.50
C VAL A 237 -5.71 0.60 0.23
N GLY A 238 -7.03 0.44 0.06
CA GLY A 238 -7.94 1.58 -0.09
C GLY A 238 -7.95 2.52 1.11
N ALA A 239 -7.86 1.98 2.33
CA ALA A 239 -7.76 2.79 3.54
C ALA A 239 -6.42 3.52 3.68
N LEU A 240 -5.31 2.93 3.23
CA LEU A 240 -4.02 3.62 3.13
C LEU A 240 -4.11 4.82 2.18
N TYR A 241 -4.76 4.62 1.02
CA TYR A 241 -5.01 5.68 0.06
C TYR A 241 -5.85 6.83 0.67
N ASP A 242 -6.96 6.49 1.32
CA ASP A 242 -7.82 7.47 2.01
C ASP A 242 -7.08 8.18 3.16
N ALA A 243 -6.24 7.45 3.90
CA ALA A 243 -5.40 8.00 4.94
C ALA A 243 -4.43 9.05 4.38
N ALA A 244 -3.71 8.72 3.30
CA ALA A 244 -2.75 9.61 2.66
C ALA A 244 -3.42 10.85 2.05
N THR A 245 -4.58 10.66 1.41
CA THR A 245 -5.39 11.76 0.85
C THR A 245 -5.80 12.75 1.93
N ARG A 246 -6.27 12.26 3.08
CA ARG A 246 -6.65 13.13 4.22
C ARG A 246 -5.45 13.75 4.92
N ASN A 247 -4.26 13.19 4.73
CA ASN A 247 -3.01 13.64 5.33
C ASN A 247 -2.16 14.47 4.35
N GLY A 248 -2.80 15.20 3.43
CA GLY A 248 -2.13 16.17 2.55
C GLY A 248 -1.12 15.56 1.59
N GLY A 249 -1.23 14.26 1.32
CA GLY A 249 -0.33 13.60 0.39
C GLY A 249 0.66 12.62 1.01
N ILE A 250 0.63 12.45 2.33
CA ILE A 250 1.67 11.73 3.09
C ILE A 250 1.09 10.42 3.62
N PRO A 251 1.78 9.27 3.49
CA PRO A 251 1.27 8.03 4.04
C PRO A 251 0.93 8.14 5.53
N ALA A 252 -0.14 7.47 5.93
CA ALA A 252 -0.64 7.50 7.29
C ALA A 252 -1.30 6.17 7.64
N SER A 253 -1.56 5.97 8.92
CA SER A 253 -2.16 4.75 9.44
C SER A 253 -3.48 4.40 8.72
N PRO A 254 -3.67 3.12 8.31
CA PRO A 254 -4.97 2.63 7.83
C PRO A 254 -5.95 2.39 8.98
N SER A 255 -5.49 2.43 10.23
CA SER A 255 -6.33 2.22 11.41
C SER A 255 -7.37 3.33 11.56
N ASN A 256 -8.53 2.98 12.11
CA ASN A 256 -9.67 3.86 12.35
C ASN A 256 -10.29 4.49 11.09
N LYS A 257 -9.99 3.95 9.90
CA LYS A 257 -10.65 4.32 8.64
C LYS A 257 -11.93 3.52 8.45
N THR A 258 -12.95 4.17 7.89
CA THR A 258 -14.29 3.60 7.75
C THR A 258 -14.29 2.50 6.68
N MET A 259 -14.96 1.39 7.00
CA MET A 259 -15.22 0.25 6.11
C MET A 259 -16.72 0.27 5.76
N GLN A 260 -17.13 1.21 4.90
CA GLN A 260 -18.55 1.50 4.68
C GLN A 260 -19.26 0.36 3.96
N GLY A 261 -20.38 -0.12 4.52
CA GLY A 261 -21.16 -1.21 3.91
C GLY A 261 -20.53 -2.59 4.03
N LEU A 262 -19.45 -2.73 4.81
CA LEU A 262 -18.71 -3.97 4.98
C LEU A 262 -18.91 -4.53 6.38
N ARG A 263 -18.85 -5.85 6.50
CA ARG A 263 -18.81 -6.60 7.77
C ARG A 263 -17.74 -7.67 7.68
N PRO A 264 -17.21 -8.21 8.79
CA PRO A 264 -16.32 -9.34 8.68
C PRO A 264 -17.08 -10.58 8.19
N ALA A 265 -16.38 -11.43 7.44
CA ALA A 265 -16.84 -12.76 7.07
C ALA A 265 -16.93 -13.69 8.29
N VAL A 266 -16.05 -13.49 9.28
CA VAL A 266 -16.04 -14.23 10.54
C VAL A 266 -16.39 -13.31 11.71
N SER A 267 -17.28 -13.74 12.60
CA SER A 267 -17.64 -12.95 13.78
C SER A 267 -16.43 -12.75 14.69
N ILE A 268 -16.14 -11.49 15.04
CA ILE A 268 -15.04 -11.11 15.93
C ILE A 268 -15.56 -10.25 17.09
N THR A 269 -15.09 -10.57 18.29
CA THR A 269 -15.39 -9.79 19.49
C THR A 269 -14.37 -8.68 19.70
N ARG A 270 -14.65 -7.77 20.63
CA ARG A 270 -13.71 -6.70 21.00
C ARG A 270 -12.44 -7.24 21.69
N ALA A 271 -12.52 -8.40 22.33
CA ALA A 271 -11.36 -9.09 22.87
C ALA A 271 -10.49 -9.65 21.74
N ASP A 272 -11.12 -10.26 20.72
CA ASP A 272 -10.43 -10.77 19.52
C ASP A 272 -9.70 -9.65 18.79
N VAL A 273 -10.33 -8.49 18.60
CA VAL A 273 -9.68 -7.31 18.01
C VAL A 273 -8.42 -6.91 18.78
N THR A 274 -8.44 -7.00 20.10
CA THR A 274 -7.26 -6.67 20.93
C THR A 274 -6.16 -7.73 20.76
N ALA A 275 -6.52 -9.01 20.71
CA ALA A 275 -5.59 -10.11 20.52
C ALA A 275 -4.93 -10.07 19.13
N LEU A 276 -5.71 -9.85 18.08
CA LEU A 276 -5.24 -9.72 16.70
C LEU A 276 -4.27 -8.55 16.55
N ARG A 277 -4.64 -7.38 17.09
CA ARG A 277 -3.75 -6.19 17.05
C ARG A 277 -2.45 -6.45 17.79
N ARG A 278 -2.47 -7.05 18.98
CA ARG A 278 -1.24 -7.43 19.70
C ARG A 278 -0.40 -8.47 18.96
N ALA A 279 -1.03 -9.29 18.13
CA ALA A 279 -0.33 -10.21 17.24
C ALA A 279 0.23 -9.51 15.99
N GLY A 280 -0.02 -8.22 15.74
CA GLY A 280 0.45 -7.52 14.54
C GLY A 280 -0.44 -7.71 13.31
N LEU A 281 -1.68 -8.19 13.49
CA LEU A 281 -2.66 -8.32 12.41
C LEU A 281 -3.50 -7.03 12.29
N VAL A 282 -3.74 -6.60 11.06
CA VAL A 282 -4.77 -5.60 10.76
C VAL A 282 -6.11 -6.31 10.70
N THR A 283 -7.07 -5.80 11.46
CA THR A 283 -8.43 -6.33 11.50
C THR A 283 -9.43 -5.19 11.41
N LEU A 284 -10.67 -5.44 11.82
CA LEU A 284 -11.74 -4.47 11.83
C LEU A 284 -12.48 -4.49 13.17
N THR A 285 -13.07 -3.36 13.53
CA THR A 285 -13.80 -3.19 14.79
C THR A 285 -15.10 -2.48 14.54
N ARG A 286 -16.15 -2.90 15.24
CA ARG A 286 -17.45 -2.25 15.12
C ARG A 286 -17.44 -0.92 15.88
N PHE A 287 -17.74 0.17 15.18
CA PHE A 287 -17.75 1.52 15.74
C PHE A 287 -19.20 2.03 15.87
N GLY A 288 -19.95 1.40 16.77
CA GLY A 288 -21.35 1.73 17.04
C GLY A 288 -22.29 1.45 15.85
N PRO A 289 -23.36 2.25 15.67
CA PRO A 289 -24.26 2.11 14.53
C PRO A 289 -23.62 2.56 13.20
N GLY A 290 -22.48 3.25 13.24
CA GLY A 290 -21.77 3.77 12.07
C GLY A 290 -21.00 2.72 11.26
N GLY A 291 -21.18 1.43 11.54
CA GLY A 291 -20.56 0.33 10.82
C GLY A 291 -19.21 -0.09 11.38
N TYR A 292 -18.36 -0.63 10.51
CA TYR A 292 -17.02 -1.13 10.86
C TYR A 292 -15.94 -0.13 10.47
N ARG A 293 -14.82 -0.21 11.19
CA ARG A 293 -13.59 0.53 10.90
C ARG A 293 -12.40 -0.42 10.93
N LEU A 294 -11.37 -0.16 10.14
CA LEU A 294 -10.11 -0.87 10.29
C LEU A 294 -9.50 -0.62 11.68
N ALA A 295 -8.82 -1.62 12.19
CA ALA A 295 -8.22 -1.63 13.51
C ALA A 295 -6.88 -2.36 13.44
N GLY A 296 -5.79 -1.60 13.57
CA GLY A 296 -4.42 -2.13 13.50
C GLY A 296 -3.54 -1.20 12.70
N ASN A 297 -2.34 -0.95 13.20
CA ASN A 297 -1.31 -0.16 12.52
C ASN A 297 0.05 -0.85 12.57
N HIS A 298 0.06 -2.16 12.79
CA HIS A 298 1.27 -2.93 12.98
C HIS A 298 1.63 -3.64 11.69
N THR A 299 2.92 -3.65 11.37
CA THR A 299 3.46 -4.51 10.31
C THR A 299 3.53 -5.96 10.82
N SER A 300 3.87 -6.88 9.93
CA SER A 300 4.06 -8.28 10.31
C SER A 300 5.30 -8.50 11.18
N ALA A 301 6.29 -7.59 11.14
CA ALA A 301 7.45 -7.55 12.04
C ALA A 301 7.15 -7.03 13.45
N TYR A 302 5.90 -6.64 13.74
CA TYR A 302 5.55 -6.16 15.08
C TYR A 302 5.72 -7.24 16.15
N LEU A 303 6.44 -6.85 17.21
CA LEU A 303 6.63 -7.59 18.45
C LEU A 303 5.92 -6.84 19.59
N ASP A 304 5.10 -7.54 20.39
CA ASP A 304 4.39 -6.94 21.54
C ASP A 304 5.42 -6.52 22.61
N GLY A 305 5.55 -5.21 22.84
CA GLY A 305 6.52 -4.63 23.79
C GLY A 305 6.94 -3.21 23.42
N ALA A 306 7.58 -2.51 24.36
CA ALA A 306 8.15 -1.19 24.07
C ALA A 306 9.49 -1.36 23.32
N PRO A 307 9.73 -0.61 22.23
CA PRO A 307 11.03 -0.62 21.57
C PRO A 307 12.13 -0.16 22.53
N THR A 308 13.26 -0.87 22.55
CA THR A 308 14.48 -0.47 23.24
C THR A 308 15.37 0.31 22.27
N ALA A 309 16.40 1.01 22.75
CA ALA A 309 17.33 1.72 21.87
C ALA A 309 17.96 0.80 20.78
N GLU A 310 18.09 -0.49 21.06
CA GLU A 310 18.60 -1.51 20.13
C GLU A 310 17.54 -1.99 19.13
N THR A 311 16.24 -1.89 19.48
CA THR A 311 15.12 -2.31 18.64
C THR A 311 14.28 -1.13 18.15
N VAL A 312 14.76 0.12 18.23
CA VAL A 312 14.01 1.29 17.73
C VAL A 312 13.74 1.16 16.23
N GLU A 313 14.70 0.69 15.44
CA GLU A 313 14.49 0.52 14.01
C GLU A 313 13.47 -0.59 13.73
N ASP A 314 13.58 -1.73 14.42
CA ASP A 314 12.68 -2.88 14.29
C ASP A 314 11.27 -2.63 14.88
N GLY A 315 11.17 -1.83 15.94
CA GLY A 315 9.94 -1.59 16.69
C GLY A 315 9.18 -0.33 16.27
N LEU A 316 9.88 0.76 15.91
CA LEU A 316 9.25 2.00 15.45
C LEU A 316 8.98 1.95 13.94
N ILE A 317 10.02 1.87 13.12
CA ILE A 317 9.87 1.86 11.65
C ILE A 317 9.53 0.43 11.18
N GLY A 318 10.06 -0.57 11.87
CA GLY A 318 9.81 -1.97 11.56
C GLY A 318 8.43 -2.42 11.99
N GLY A 319 7.86 -1.90 13.09
CA GLY A 319 6.61 -2.37 13.71
C GLY A 319 5.37 -1.49 13.49
N ASP A 320 5.49 -0.31 12.88
CA ASP A 320 4.39 0.63 12.63
C ASP A 320 4.23 0.94 11.12
N ILE A 321 3.05 0.69 10.57
CA ILE A 321 2.74 0.86 9.14
C ILE A 321 2.92 2.32 8.70
N ALA A 322 2.47 3.28 9.51
CA ALA A 322 2.55 4.70 9.16
C ALA A 322 4.00 5.19 9.14
N ALA A 323 4.80 4.77 10.11
CA ALA A 323 6.23 5.08 10.17
C ALA A 323 7.00 4.43 9.01
N ARG A 324 6.74 3.15 8.72
CA ARG A 324 7.34 2.43 7.57
C ARG A 324 7.02 3.10 6.25
N LEU A 325 5.74 3.35 5.96
CA LEU A 325 5.33 3.94 4.69
C LEU A 325 5.89 5.36 4.53
N SER A 326 5.96 6.13 5.62
CA SER A 326 6.59 7.46 5.60
C SER A 326 8.10 7.36 5.32
N ALA A 327 8.80 6.38 5.89
CA ALA A 327 10.21 6.13 5.60
C ALA A 327 10.41 5.75 4.11
N ASN A 328 9.60 4.84 3.58
CA ASN A 328 9.64 4.44 2.17
C ASN A 328 9.36 5.63 1.24
N TYR A 329 8.35 6.45 1.57
CA TYR A 329 8.03 7.67 0.84
C TYR A 329 9.21 8.64 0.79
N ILE A 330 9.91 8.86 1.92
CA ILE A 330 11.08 9.74 1.98
C ILE A 330 12.25 9.14 1.18
N ALA A 331 12.49 7.83 1.29
CA ALA A 331 13.55 7.14 0.55
C ALA A 331 13.32 7.23 -0.97
N ASN A 332 12.12 6.89 -1.44
CA ASN A 332 11.76 6.99 -2.85
C ASN A 332 11.85 8.44 -3.35
N SER A 333 11.40 9.40 -2.55
CA SER A 333 11.51 10.83 -2.87
C SER A 333 12.98 11.29 -2.97
N ALA A 334 13.88 10.75 -2.14
CA ALA A 334 15.31 11.07 -2.18
C ALA A 334 15.96 10.55 -3.46
N VAL A 335 15.61 9.33 -3.87
CA VAL A 335 16.05 8.74 -5.15
C VAL A 335 15.56 9.60 -6.31
N LEU A 336 14.27 9.88 -6.40
CA LEU A 336 13.71 10.73 -7.48
C LEU A 336 14.31 12.14 -7.51
N ALA A 337 14.59 12.73 -6.34
CA ALA A 337 15.20 14.05 -6.25
C ALA A 337 16.65 14.11 -6.75
N THR A 338 17.36 12.97 -6.73
CA THR A 338 18.79 12.88 -7.04
C THR A 338 19.10 12.13 -8.33
N LEU A 339 18.15 11.36 -8.89
CA LEU A 339 18.34 10.54 -10.10
C LEU A 339 18.93 11.34 -11.28
N ARG A 340 18.47 12.58 -11.49
CA ARG A 340 18.98 13.47 -12.56
C ARG A 340 20.43 13.94 -12.38
N LEU A 341 21.03 13.67 -11.22
CA LEU A 341 22.38 14.10 -10.85
C LEU A 341 23.39 12.95 -10.96
N VAL A 342 22.93 11.75 -11.31
CA VAL A 342 23.77 10.58 -11.63
C VAL A 342 24.52 10.86 -12.94
N ASP A 343 25.67 10.21 -13.14
CA ASP A 343 26.60 10.34 -14.29
C ASP A 343 27.34 11.67 -14.46
N ASP A 344 26.95 12.71 -13.71
CA ASP A 344 27.72 13.95 -13.64
C ASP A 344 29.11 13.70 -13.00
N PRO A 345 30.21 14.30 -13.50
CA PRO A 345 31.54 14.04 -12.96
C PRO A 345 31.66 14.30 -11.46
N THR A 346 32.22 13.33 -10.72
CA THR A 346 32.41 13.40 -9.27
C THR A 346 33.38 14.51 -8.90
N ARG A 347 32.81 15.64 -8.50
CA ARG A 347 33.51 16.84 -8.03
C ARG A 347 32.86 17.28 -6.73
N LYS A 348 33.58 18.01 -5.88
CA LYS A 348 33.00 18.58 -4.65
C LYS A 348 31.69 19.35 -4.89
N ALA A 349 31.66 20.18 -5.95
CA ALA A 349 30.45 20.90 -6.33
C ALA A 349 29.26 19.98 -6.67
N GLN A 350 29.52 18.77 -7.20
CA GLN A 350 28.47 17.80 -7.47
C GLN A 350 27.91 17.19 -6.19
N ILE A 351 28.79 16.81 -5.28
CA ILE A 351 28.43 16.31 -3.95
C ILE A 351 27.58 17.36 -3.21
N ASP A 352 27.99 18.63 -3.27
CA ASP A 352 27.23 19.74 -2.68
C ASP A 352 25.85 19.90 -3.34
N ARG A 353 25.74 19.77 -4.68
CA ARG A 353 24.44 19.79 -5.40
C ARG A 353 23.50 18.66 -4.96
N VAL A 354 24.01 17.44 -4.77
CA VAL A 354 23.23 16.30 -4.26
C VAL A 354 22.77 16.59 -2.84
N LEU A 355 23.68 17.05 -1.98
CA LEU A 355 23.40 17.35 -0.58
C LEU A 355 22.35 18.46 -0.43
N ASP A 356 22.43 19.51 -1.25
CA ASP A 356 21.45 20.61 -1.25
C ASP A 356 20.08 20.16 -1.77
N SER A 357 20.03 19.27 -2.77
CA SER A 357 18.78 18.66 -3.25
C SER A 357 18.11 17.84 -2.14
N LEU A 358 18.89 17.05 -1.39
CA LEU A 358 18.41 16.25 -0.26
C LEU A 358 17.98 17.13 0.93
N ARG A 359 18.69 18.22 1.22
CA ARG A 359 18.29 19.19 2.26
C ARG A 359 17.00 19.91 1.90
N LEU A 360 16.81 20.28 0.63
CA LEU A 360 15.57 20.89 0.15
C LEU A 360 14.39 19.92 0.29
N LEU A 361 14.61 18.64 -0.06
CA LEU A 361 13.64 17.59 0.23
C LEU A 361 13.35 17.51 1.72
N GLY A 362 14.39 17.47 2.56
CA GLY A 362 14.30 17.45 4.02
C GLY A 362 13.42 18.54 4.59
N ASN A 363 13.60 19.78 4.12
CA ASN A 363 12.78 20.92 4.52
C ASN A 363 11.32 20.72 4.14
N ARG A 364 11.04 20.19 2.94
CA ARG A 364 9.68 19.91 2.47
C ARG A 364 9.01 18.82 3.32
N VAL A 365 9.67 17.67 3.50
CA VAL A 365 9.07 16.53 4.21
C VAL A 365 8.87 16.84 5.69
N THR A 366 9.79 17.59 6.31
CA THR A 366 9.63 18.07 7.69
C THR A 366 8.49 19.09 7.81
N ALA A 367 8.41 20.08 6.93
CA ALA A 367 7.34 21.07 6.95
C ALA A 367 5.96 20.46 6.71
N SER A 368 5.89 19.40 5.91
CA SER A 368 4.66 18.66 5.63
C SER A 368 4.25 17.70 6.76
N GLY A 369 5.16 17.41 7.71
CA GLY A 369 4.91 16.48 8.82
C GLY A 369 5.17 15.00 8.50
N ALA A 370 5.73 14.68 7.32
CA ALA A 370 6.11 13.31 6.96
C ALA A 370 7.27 12.75 7.82
N THR A 371 8.07 13.64 8.42
CA THR A 371 9.09 13.29 9.40
C THR A 371 9.21 14.41 10.44
N LEU A 372 9.54 14.04 11.68
CA LEU A 372 9.79 14.98 12.77
C LEU A 372 11.22 15.57 12.71
N GLY A 373 12.13 14.87 12.05
CA GLY A 373 13.51 15.30 11.86
C GLY A 373 14.09 14.78 10.55
N PHE A 374 14.98 15.56 9.95
CA PHE A 374 15.69 15.17 8.73
C PHE A 374 17.10 15.75 8.75
N ALA A 375 18.10 14.91 8.47
CA ALA A 375 19.47 15.36 8.22
C ALA A 375 20.05 14.59 7.03
N ALA A 376 20.71 15.31 6.12
CA ALA A 376 21.55 14.74 5.07
C ALA A 376 23.01 15.14 5.33
N GLN A 377 23.92 14.18 5.34
CA GLN A 377 25.31 14.38 5.71
C GLN A 377 26.25 13.65 4.75
N TYR A 378 27.21 14.39 4.20
CA TYR A 378 28.41 13.81 3.61
C TYR A 378 29.44 13.63 4.71
N ARG A 379 30.00 12.43 4.85
CA ARG A 379 31.07 12.14 5.80
C ARG A 379 32.25 11.52 5.07
N ALA A 380 33.45 12.00 5.37
CA ALA A 380 34.67 11.49 4.76
C ALA A 380 34.90 10.00 5.11
N GLU A 381 34.44 9.56 6.27
CA GLU A 381 34.52 8.15 6.70
C GLU A 381 33.68 7.19 5.83
N ASP A 382 32.63 7.69 5.17
CA ASP A 382 31.74 6.90 4.30
C ASP A 382 32.11 6.99 2.81
N ASN A 383 33.18 7.73 2.49
CA ASN A 383 33.58 8.08 1.13
C ASN A 383 35.10 7.93 1.03
N THR A 384 35.56 6.68 0.95
CA THR A 384 37.00 6.37 0.85
C THR A 384 37.57 6.87 -0.50
N PRO A 385 38.89 7.11 -0.60
CA PRO A 385 39.51 7.45 -1.89
C PRO A 385 39.23 6.40 -2.97
N GLU A 386 39.11 5.12 -2.60
CA GLU A 386 38.77 4.01 -3.48
C GLU A 386 37.33 4.14 -4.01
N ASP A 387 36.33 4.34 -3.14
CA ASP A 387 34.93 4.53 -3.55
C ASP A 387 34.78 5.75 -4.49
N LEU A 388 35.47 6.85 -4.16
CA LEU A 388 35.45 8.07 -4.96
C LEU A 388 36.14 7.88 -6.31
N ALA A 389 37.17 7.03 -6.40
CA ALA A 389 37.81 6.65 -7.66
C ALA A 389 36.88 5.80 -8.53
N ASP A 390 36.05 4.96 -7.91
CA ASP A 390 34.99 4.19 -8.56
C ASP A 390 33.71 5.02 -8.84
N GLY A 391 33.70 6.31 -8.48
CA GLY A 391 32.59 7.23 -8.70
C GLY A 391 31.42 7.06 -7.72
N VAL A 392 31.60 6.26 -6.67
CA VAL A 392 30.61 6.01 -5.63
C VAL A 392 30.66 7.11 -4.58
N VAL A 393 29.50 7.72 -4.29
CA VAL A 393 29.34 8.74 -3.26
C VAL A 393 28.24 8.32 -2.30
N THR A 394 28.58 8.26 -1.01
CA THR A 394 27.65 7.90 0.05
C THR A 394 27.20 9.15 0.81
N ILE A 395 25.88 9.38 0.85
CA ILE A 395 25.24 10.40 1.68
C ILE A 395 24.37 9.71 2.73
N ARG A 396 24.61 9.99 4.01
CA ARG A 396 23.78 9.47 5.10
C ARG A 396 22.55 10.35 5.30
N LEU A 397 21.38 9.72 5.26
CA LEU A 397 20.12 10.32 5.68
C LEU A 397 19.78 9.86 7.10
N SER A 398 19.31 10.77 7.92
CA SER A 398 18.74 10.47 9.24
C SER A 398 17.34 11.06 9.31
N ILE A 399 16.35 10.23 9.63
CA ILE A 399 14.93 10.58 9.64
C ILE A 399 14.27 10.12 10.94
N LEU A 400 13.13 10.71 11.28
CA LEU A 400 12.27 10.25 12.38
C LEU A 400 10.79 10.37 11.96
N PRO A 401 10.25 9.37 11.25
CA PRO A 401 8.84 9.32 10.92
C PRO A 401 7.97 9.33 12.20
N PRO A 402 6.85 10.05 12.23
CA PRO A 402 5.94 9.99 13.37
C PRO A 402 5.22 8.64 13.42
N PRO A 403 5.20 7.93 14.57
CA PRO A 403 4.35 6.76 14.74
C PRO A 403 2.87 7.14 14.79
N ALA A 404 1.99 6.16 14.62
CA ALA A 404 0.58 6.39 14.90
C ALA A 404 0.33 6.57 16.40
N MET A 405 -0.61 7.44 16.73
CA MET A 405 -1.07 7.64 18.10
C MET A 405 -2.05 6.52 18.50
N GLU A 406 -1.53 5.39 18.93
CA GLU A 406 -2.34 4.19 19.16
C GLU A 406 -3.19 4.22 20.44
N THR A 407 -2.69 4.87 21.49
CA THR A 407 -3.33 4.93 22.80
C THR A 407 -3.28 6.36 23.34
N VAL A 408 -4.43 6.86 23.79
CA VAL A 408 -4.55 8.15 24.49
C VAL A 408 -5.09 7.90 25.88
N ASN A 409 -4.29 8.19 26.90
CA ASN A 409 -4.66 8.06 28.31
C ASN A 409 -5.21 9.39 28.83
N ILE A 410 -6.47 9.41 29.26
CA ILE A 410 -7.14 10.60 29.81
C ILE A 410 -7.51 10.30 31.27
N PRO A 411 -6.60 10.54 32.24
CA PRO A 411 -6.93 10.39 33.66
C PRO A 411 -7.92 11.49 34.07
N ILE A 412 -9.02 11.09 34.73
CA ILE A 412 -10.04 12.02 35.24
C ILE A 412 -9.92 12.07 36.77
N SER A 413 -9.74 13.27 37.32
CA SER A 413 -9.81 13.52 38.76
C SER A 413 -11.11 14.22 39.14
N ILE A 414 -11.68 13.85 40.28
CA ILE A 414 -12.85 14.53 40.85
C ILE A 414 -12.36 15.68 41.74
N ASP A 415 -12.62 16.92 41.33
CA ASP A 415 -12.33 18.11 42.14
C ASP A 415 -13.56 18.48 42.99
N LEU A 416 -13.49 18.22 44.29
CA LEU A 416 -14.54 18.58 45.25
C LEU A 416 -14.59 20.09 45.52
N GLY A 417 -13.55 20.85 45.14
CA GLY A 417 -13.51 22.31 45.26
C GLY A 417 -14.59 23.02 44.43
N TYR A 418 -15.09 22.39 43.37
CA TYR A 418 -16.20 22.92 42.57
C TYR A 418 -17.52 23.02 43.35
N PHE A 419 -17.67 22.31 44.47
CA PHE A 419 -18.84 22.47 45.34
C PHE A 419 -18.87 23.84 46.04
N ALA A 420 -17.73 24.51 46.24
CA ALA A 420 -17.69 25.84 46.84
C ALA A 420 -18.46 26.90 46.01
N ALA A 421 -18.54 26.70 44.69
CA ALA A 421 -19.31 27.57 43.80
C ALA A 421 -20.83 27.40 43.95
N LEU A 422 -21.31 26.31 44.57
CA LEU A 422 -22.74 26.11 44.87
C LEU A 422 -23.16 26.76 46.21
N SER A 423 -22.20 27.17 47.05
CA SER A 423 -22.45 27.82 48.34
C SER A 423 -22.37 29.36 48.30
N ALA A 424 -22.21 29.95 47.10
CA ALA A 424 -22.13 31.39 46.88
C ALA A 424 -23.49 32.01 46.53
#